data_AF-B3EJM0-F1
#
_entry.id   AF-B3EJM0-F1
#
_cell.length_a   1.000
_cell.length_b   1.000
_cell.length_c   1.000
_cell.angle_alpha   90.00
_cell.angle_beta   90.00
_cell.angle_gamma   90.00
#
_symmetry.space_group_name_H-M   'P 1'
#
loop_
_entity.id
_entity.type
_entity.pdbx_description
1 polymer ?
#
loop_
_entity_poly.entity_id
_entity_poly.type
_entity_poly.pdbx_seq_one_letter_code
_entity_poly.pdbx_strand_id
1 'polypeptide(L)'
;MVAVLLTGCADFKTVTIEEWPAERVEFSEEIVELYRDVSKASGMIDAVEGYADIWIKTPKREKRVYSNIQLEKERTMRIIVSSGILGWPVADMYFRPDSLFVHDMLNNVLLVGSNHPDNLEKILGVRSGYELFSNALTGMIPMNEPLEAVQSVHKSGSRVSYSVVTPSGKKEFLVNQVTRNMEGVMISDASGRKQVEMHFRNFSPHSIKGKSVDLPNEIDLLMFNPRLDGGGRHELVIVYDERTINPENLRIQYRTPQKARVIELDRVGILPWM
;
A
#
# COMPACT_ATOMS: atom_id res chain seq x y z
N MET A 1 -16.75 -13.59 44.11
CA MET A 1 -17.10 -12.77 42.93
C MET A 1 -15.81 -12.53 42.17
N VAL A 2 -15.53 -13.38 41.17
CA VAL A 2 -14.30 -13.36 40.39
C VAL A 2 -14.59 -12.57 39.12
N ALA A 3 -13.94 -11.41 38.96
CA ALA A 3 -13.98 -10.63 37.75
C ALA A 3 -13.10 -11.33 36.69
N VAL A 4 -13.74 -12.01 35.75
CA VAL A 4 -13.09 -12.53 34.55
C VAL A 4 -12.88 -11.33 33.62
N LEU A 5 -11.64 -10.82 33.60
CA LEU A 5 -11.19 -9.88 32.57
C LEU A 5 -11.13 -10.66 31.26
N LEU A 6 -12.16 -10.50 30.42
CA LEU A 6 -12.13 -10.89 29.02
C LEU A 6 -11.10 -10.01 28.30
N THR A 7 -9.84 -10.41 28.34
CA THR A 7 -8.84 -9.90 27.41
C THR A 7 -9.20 -10.44 26.03
N GLY A 8 -9.91 -9.63 25.25
CA GLY A 8 -10.12 -9.92 23.83
C GLY A 8 -8.78 -9.87 23.13
N CYS A 9 -8.27 -11.04 22.74
CA CYS A 9 -7.26 -11.13 21.69
C CYS A 9 -7.90 -10.51 20.44
N ALA A 10 -7.51 -9.29 20.08
CA ALA A 10 -7.81 -8.77 18.76
C ALA A 10 -7.01 -9.63 17.77
N ASP A 11 -7.70 -10.53 17.06
CA ASP A 11 -7.07 -11.44 16.11
C ASP A 11 -6.25 -10.64 15.09
N PHE A 12 -4.99 -11.04 14.92
CA PHE A 12 -4.12 -10.44 13.92
C PHE A 12 -4.57 -10.90 12.54
N LYS A 13 -4.89 -9.96 11.64
CA LYS A 13 -5.22 -10.29 10.24
C LYS A 13 -3.94 -10.72 9.52
N THR A 14 -3.91 -11.95 9.04
CA THR A 14 -2.86 -12.46 8.15
C THR A 14 -3.30 -12.34 6.71
N VAL A 15 -2.36 -12.00 5.82
CA VAL A 15 -2.67 -11.94 4.39
C VAL A 15 -2.83 -13.36 3.83
N THR A 16 -3.96 -13.58 3.16
CA THR A 16 -4.25 -14.83 2.44
C THR A 16 -3.67 -14.73 1.03
N ILE A 17 -2.82 -15.69 0.66
CA ILE A 17 -2.33 -15.81 -0.72
C ILE A 17 -3.50 -16.26 -1.59
N GLU A 18 -3.83 -15.48 -2.61
CA GLU A 18 -4.96 -15.76 -3.48
C GLU A 18 -4.51 -16.47 -4.76
N GLU A 19 -5.32 -17.39 -5.26
CA GLU A 19 -5.05 -18.07 -6.52
C GLU A 19 -5.36 -17.14 -7.71
N TRP A 20 -4.37 -16.99 -8.59
CA TRP A 20 -4.49 -16.22 -9.82
C TRP A 20 -5.11 -17.08 -10.94
N PRO A 21 -5.93 -16.50 -11.84
CA PRO A 21 -6.43 -17.21 -13.01
C PRO A 21 -5.31 -17.84 -13.85
N ALA A 22 -5.46 -19.14 -14.17
CA ALA A 22 -4.44 -19.90 -14.90
C ALA A 22 -4.85 -20.26 -16.34
N GLU A 23 -6.14 -20.22 -16.68
CA GLU A 23 -6.63 -20.54 -18.02
C GLU A 23 -6.37 -19.37 -18.96
N ARG A 24 -5.54 -19.56 -19.98
CA ARG A 24 -5.22 -18.53 -20.98
C ARG A 24 -6.39 -18.36 -21.95
N VAL A 25 -6.76 -17.10 -22.21
CA VAL A 25 -7.83 -16.74 -23.16
C VAL A 25 -7.32 -15.75 -24.21
N GLU A 26 -8.01 -15.67 -25.33
CA GLU A 26 -7.75 -14.65 -26.37
C GLU A 26 -8.37 -13.30 -25.99
N PHE A 27 -7.88 -12.24 -26.63
CA PHE A 27 -8.43 -10.89 -26.47
C PHE A 27 -9.76 -10.77 -27.23
N SER A 28 -10.87 -10.94 -26.51
CA SER A 28 -12.18 -10.53 -27.01
C SER A 28 -12.38 -9.02 -26.87
N GLU A 29 -13.33 -8.45 -27.61
CA GLU A 29 -13.70 -7.03 -27.48
C GLU A 29 -14.10 -6.68 -26.04
N GLU A 30 -14.82 -7.58 -25.35
CA GLU A 30 -15.24 -7.43 -23.96
C GLU A 30 -14.04 -7.33 -23.00
N ILE A 31 -13.01 -8.19 -23.18
CA ILE A 31 -11.80 -8.17 -22.36
C ILE A 31 -10.99 -6.88 -22.59
N VAL A 32 -10.99 -6.38 -23.82
CA VAL A 32 -10.32 -5.13 -24.19
C VAL A 32 -11.06 -3.93 -23.57
N GLU A 33 -12.39 -3.91 -23.63
CA GLU A 33 -13.21 -2.87 -23.00
C GLU A 33 -13.01 -2.84 -21.48
N LEU A 34 -13.01 -4.02 -20.84
CA LEU A 34 -12.74 -4.14 -19.41
C LEU A 34 -11.37 -3.55 -19.03
N TYR A 35 -10.32 -3.84 -19.80
CA TYR A 35 -8.98 -3.27 -19.57
C TYR A 35 -9.01 -1.74 -19.63
N ARG A 36 -9.64 -1.17 -20.66
CA ARG A 36 -9.72 0.29 -20.87
C ARG A 36 -10.50 0.98 -19.76
N ASP A 37 -11.61 0.39 -19.32
CA ASP A 37 -12.45 0.97 -18.27
C ASP A 37 -11.74 0.98 -16.93
N VAL A 38 -11.08 -0.12 -16.57
CA VAL A 38 -10.31 -0.22 -15.32
C VAL A 38 -9.08 0.67 -15.38
N SER A 39 -8.37 0.71 -16.50
CA SER A 39 -7.23 1.61 -16.69
C SER A 39 -7.63 3.08 -16.49
N LYS A 40 -8.75 3.49 -17.09
CA LYS A 40 -9.29 4.85 -16.93
C LYS A 40 -9.70 5.15 -15.48
N ALA A 41 -10.31 4.20 -14.78
CA ALA A 41 -10.68 4.34 -13.37
C ALA A 41 -9.44 4.43 -12.46
N SER A 42 -8.39 3.67 -12.78
CA SER A 42 -7.17 3.56 -11.97
C SER A 42 -6.39 4.87 -11.79
N GLY A 43 -6.57 5.81 -12.73
CA GLY A 43 -5.94 7.13 -12.71
C GLY A 43 -6.79 8.24 -12.08
N MET A 44 -7.95 7.96 -11.48
CA MET A 44 -8.86 9.01 -11.00
C MET A 44 -8.55 9.55 -9.61
N ILE A 45 -7.67 8.87 -8.85
CA ILE A 45 -7.31 9.24 -7.48
C ILE A 45 -6.01 10.03 -7.49
N ASP A 46 -6.13 11.30 -7.12
CA ASP A 46 -5.05 12.28 -7.05
C ASP A 46 -4.65 12.52 -5.57
N ALA A 47 -5.59 12.39 -4.64
CA ALA A 47 -5.35 12.60 -3.22
C ALA A 47 -6.27 11.78 -2.32
N VAL A 48 -5.81 11.49 -1.10
CA VAL A 48 -6.56 10.77 -0.05
C VAL A 48 -6.31 11.44 1.30
N GLU A 49 -7.37 11.62 2.07
CA GLU A 49 -7.29 11.96 3.50
C GLU A 49 -8.20 11.02 4.27
N GLY A 50 -7.70 10.37 5.33
CA GLY A 50 -8.51 9.42 6.07
C GLY A 50 -7.84 8.82 7.29
N TYR A 51 -8.57 7.92 7.95
CA TYR A 51 -8.10 7.16 9.09
C TYR A 51 -8.07 5.67 8.73
N ALA A 52 -7.00 5.00 9.14
CA ALA A 52 -6.82 3.58 8.89
C ALA A 52 -6.15 2.87 10.06
N ASP A 53 -6.60 1.65 10.31
CA ASP A 53 -5.83 0.66 11.02
C ASP A 53 -4.77 0.04 10.09
N ILE A 54 -3.54 -0.06 10.58
CA ILE A 54 -2.44 -0.67 9.85
C ILE A 54 -1.85 -1.80 10.68
N TRP A 55 -1.85 -3.01 10.13
CA TRP A 55 -1.14 -4.16 10.66
C TRP A 55 0.15 -4.38 9.90
N ILE A 56 1.25 -4.49 10.62
CA ILE A 56 2.58 -4.74 10.06
C ILE A 56 3.07 -6.05 10.66
N LYS A 57 3.33 -7.03 9.79
CA LYS A 57 3.98 -8.29 10.15
C LYS A 57 5.26 -8.44 9.36
N THR A 58 6.37 -8.58 10.05
CA THR A 58 7.65 -8.95 9.47
C THR A 58 8.21 -10.13 10.26
N PRO A 59 9.27 -10.79 9.77
CA PRO A 59 9.96 -11.84 10.53
C PRO A 59 10.37 -11.44 11.95
N LYS A 60 10.58 -10.14 12.19
CA LYS A 60 11.08 -9.60 13.46
C LYS A 60 10.00 -8.96 14.32
N ARG A 61 8.85 -8.58 13.77
CA ARG A 61 7.84 -7.81 14.51
C ARG A 61 6.43 -8.04 13.99
N GLU A 62 5.47 -7.97 14.90
CA GLU A 62 4.05 -7.97 14.61
C GLU A 62 3.41 -6.81 15.39
N LYS A 63 2.78 -5.86 14.71
CA LYS A 63 2.18 -4.65 15.32
C LYS A 63 0.91 -4.24 14.61
N ARG A 64 -0.05 -3.71 15.37
CA ARG A 64 -1.19 -2.93 14.87
C ARG A 64 -1.04 -1.49 15.33
N VAL A 65 -1.30 -0.54 14.44
CA VAL A 65 -1.27 0.89 14.74
C VAL A 65 -2.46 1.60 14.08
N TYR A 66 -2.96 2.64 14.74
CA TYR A 66 -3.98 3.52 14.17
C TYR A 66 -3.28 4.69 13.48
N SER A 67 -3.70 5.08 12.29
CA SER A 67 -3.02 6.11 11.51
C SER A 67 -4.00 7.11 10.91
N ASN A 68 -3.68 8.41 11.01
CA ASN A 68 -4.24 9.41 10.12
C ASN A 68 -3.32 9.53 8.89
N ILE A 69 -3.89 9.41 7.70
CA ILE A 69 -3.19 9.43 6.43
C ILE A 69 -3.65 10.65 5.64
N GLN A 70 -2.68 11.47 5.22
CA GLN A 70 -2.87 12.53 4.25
C GLN A 70 -1.92 12.28 3.09
N LEU A 71 -2.45 12.19 1.88
CA LEU A 71 -1.69 11.81 0.69
C LEU A 71 -2.11 12.68 -0.48
N GLU A 72 -1.14 13.37 -1.07
CA GLU A 72 -1.23 13.95 -2.40
C GLU A 72 -0.30 13.14 -3.31
N LYS A 73 -0.90 12.37 -4.22
CA LYS A 73 -0.20 11.42 -5.09
C LYS A 73 0.91 12.14 -5.85
N GLU A 74 2.06 11.48 -6.01
CA GLU A 74 3.27 12.01 -6.65
C GLU A 74 3.93 13.24 -5.97
N ARG A 75 3.34 13.80 -4.90
CA ARG A 75 3.86 15.02 -4.25
C ARG A 75 4.31 14.81 -2.83
N THR A 76 3.39 14.61 -1.91
CA THR A 76 3.70 14.53 -0.48
C THR A 76 2.72 13.65 0.26
N MET A 77 3.19 13.05 1.33
CA MET A 77 2.37 12.21 2.20
C MET A 77 2.75 12.46 3.64
N ARG A 78 1.74 12.47 4.52
CA ARG A 78 1.93 12.51 5.96
C ARG A 78 1.13 11.39 6.61
N ILE A 79 1.76 10.67 7.50
CA ILE A 79 1.14 9.60 8.29
C ILE A 79 1.42 9.89 9.75
N ILE A 80 0.37 10.14 10.53
CA ILE A 80 0.48 10.31 11.98
C ILE A 80 0.05 8.99 12.62
N VAL A 81 1.00 8.29 13.21
CA VAL A 81 0.78 7.00 13.86
C VAL A 81 0.43 7.23 15.32
N SER A 82 -0.67 6.62 15.74
CA SER A 82 -1.21 6.72 17.10
C SER A 82 -1.27 5.33 17.76
N SER A 83 -1.05 5.28 19.07
CA SER A 83 -1.08 4.05 19.85
C SER A 83 -1.58 4.27 21.28
N GLY A 84 -1.96 3.18 21.95
CA GLY A 84 -2.53 3.18 23.29
C GLY A 84 -4.03 3.49 23.34
N ILE A 85 -4.62 3.34 24.53
CA ILE A 85 -6.08 3.47 24.77
C ILE A 85 -6.60 4.88 24.44
N LEU A 86 -5.74 5.89 24.56
CA LEU A 86 -6.10 7.30 24.34
C LEU A 86 -5.74 7.79 22.93
N GLY A 87 -5.25 6.91 22.04
CA GLY A 87 -4.88 7.28 20.67
C GLY A 87 -3.79 8.36 20.60
N TRP A 88 -2.80 8.28 21.49
CA TRP A 88 -1.74 9.29 21.52
C TRP A 88 -0.82 9.14 20.31
N PRO A 89 -0.42 10.26 19.66
CA PRO A 89 0.50 10.20 18.55
C PRO A 89 1.88 9.76 19.04
N VAL A 90 2.41 8.71 18.42
CA VAL A 90 3.71 8.11 18.73
C VAL A 90 4.74 8.37 17.64
N ALA A 91 4.29 8.62 16.40
CA ALA A 91 5.16 9.04 15.32
C ALA A 91 4.45 9.97 14.33
N ASP A 92 5.20 10.91 13.76
CA ASP A 92 4.78 11.76 12.64
C ASP A 92 5.73 11.53 11.47
N MET A 93 5.20 10.93 10.40
CA MET A 93 5.96 10.55 9.22
C MET A 93 5.58 11.47 8.07
N TYR A 94 6.58 12.05 7.41
CA TYR A 94 6.40 12.91 6.25
C TYR A 94 7.30 12.44 5.11
N PHE A 95 6.68 12.06 4.00
CA PHE A 95 7.32 11.47 2.83
C PHE A 95 7.11 12.35 1.61
N ARG A 96 8.18 12.59 0.85
CA ARG A 96 8.21 13.20 -0.47
C ARG A 96 8.87 12.23 -1.45
N PRO A 97 8.70 12.36 -2.77
CA PRO A 97 9.33 11.48 -3.75
C PRO A 97 10.84 11.29 -3.56
N ASP A 98 11.54 12.32 -3.08
CA ASP A 98 12.99 12.34 -2.94
C ASP A 98 13.50 12.15 -1.50
N SER A 99 12.66 12.36 -0.50
CA SER A 99 13.08 12.48 0.90
C SER A 99 12.02 12.04 1.88
N LEU A 100 12.45 11.62 3.07
CA LEU A 100 11.56 11.23 4.15
C LEU A 100 12.04 11.75 5.50
N PHE A 101 11.07 12.00 6.37
CA PHE A 101 11.23 12.50 7.71
C PHE A 101 10.33 11.68 8.63
N VAL A 102 10.89 11.08 9.68
CA VAL A 102 10.12 10.30 10.64
C VAL A 102 10.48 10.79 12.03
N HIS A 103 9.55 11.49 12.66
CA HIS A 103 9.70 11.90 14.06
C HIS A 103 9.15 10.80 14.96
N ASP A 104 10.05 10.10 15.65
CA ASP A 104 9.71 9.29 16.81
C ASP A 104 9.46 10.23 17.99
N MET A 105 8.18 10.41 18.32
CA MET A 105 7.74 11.37 19.33
C MET A 105 8.03 10.87 20.75
N LEU A 106 8.13 9.56 20.95
CA LEU A 106 8.41 8.96 22.26
C LEU A 106 9.87 9.15 22.66
N ASN A 107 10.78 8.98 21.71
CA ASN A 107 12.22 9.13 21.94
C ASN A 107 12.76 10.51 21.58
N ASN A 108 11.89 11.39 21.03
CA ASN A 108 12.24 12.68 20.47
C ASN A 108 13.42 12.61 19.47
N VAL A 109 13.32 11.67 18.53
CA VAL A 109 14.31 11.42 17.49
C VAL A 109 13.71 11.72 16.14
N LEU A 110 14.41 12.51 15.32
CA LEU A 110 14.04 12.77 13.94
C LEU A 110 14.94 11.97 13.00
N LEU A 111 14.37 11.00 12.31
CA LEU A 111 15.04 10.26 11.25
C LEU A 111 14.85 11.02 9.93
N VAL A 112 15.94 11.26 9.20
CA VAL A 112 15.93 11.97 7.92
C VAL A 112 16.73 11.20 6.90
N GLY A 113 16.25 11.12 5.67
CA GLY A 113 17.04 10.54 4.58
C GLY A 113 16.34 10.63 3.23
N SER A 114 16.98 10.05 2.21
CA SER A 114 16.39 9.87 0.90
C SER A 114 15.20 8.92 0.94
N ASN A 115 14.23 9.09 0.03
CA ASN A 115 13.10 8.16 -0.11
C ASN A 115 13.44 6.93 -0.97
N HIS A 116 14.57 6.31 -0.66
CA HIS A 116 15.03 5.08 -1.31
C HIS A 116 14.35 3.86 -0.67
N PRO A 117 14.08 2.76 -1.42
CA PRO A 117 13.47 1.56 -0.87
C PRO A 117 14.17 0.98 0.37
N ASP A 118 15.50 1.14 0.48
CA ASP A 118 16.24 0.71 1.68
C ASP A 118 15.82 1.51 2.94
N ASN A 119 15.55 2.80 2.81
CA ASN A 119 15.16 3.63 3.94
C ASN A 119 13.68 3.40 4.31
N LEU A 120 12.79 3.22 3.32
CA LEU A 120 11.42 2.79 3.59
C LEU A 120 11.37 1.41 4.25
N GLU A 121 12.25 0.50 3.86
CA GLU A 121 12.39 -0.81 4.50
C GLU A 121 12.77 -0.67 5.98
N LYS A 122 13.73 0.20 6.30
CA LYS A 122 14.10 0.48 7.69
C LYS A 122 12.91 0.98 8.51
N ILE A 123 12.14 1.94 7.98
CA ILE A 123 11.03 2.58 8.72
C ILE A 123 9.81 1.65 8.82
N LEU A 124 9.29 1.23 7.68
CA LEU A 124 8.01 0.52 7.58
C LEU A 124 8.18 -0.98 7.69
N GLY A 125 9.42 -1.48 7.56
CA GLY A 125 9.65 -2.91 7.35
C GLY A 125 9.27 -3.32 5.93
N VAL A 126 9.12 -2.38 5.00
CA VAL A 126 8.61 -2.64 3.65
C VAL A 126 9.54 -1.99 2.64
N ARG A 127 10.18 -2.80 1.79
CA ARG A 127 11.10 -2.35 0.74
C ARG A 127 10.35 -1.86 -0.50
N SER A 128 9.49 -0.87 -0.34
CA SER A 128 8.76 -0.24 -1.44
C SER A 128 9.45 1.05 -1.89
N GLY A 129 9.32 1.43 -3.16
CA GLY A 129 9.55 2.82 -3.57
C GLY A 129 8.37 3.72 -3.16
N TYR A 130 8.57 5.05 -3.18
CA TYR A 130 7.51 6.01 -2.87
C TYR A 130 6.25 5.82 -3.72
N GLU A 131 6.41 5.61 -5.02
CA GLU A 131 5.30 5.43 -5.96
C GLU A 131 4.45 4.21 -5.60
N LEU A 132 5.08 3.05 -5.36
CA LEU A 132 4.35 1.85 -4.96
C LEU A 132 3.62 2.05 -3.64
N PHE A 133 4.26 2.65 -2.64
CA PHE A 133 3.66 2.83 -1.33
C PHE A 133 2.49 3.84 -1.35
N SER A 134 2.65 4.94 -2.07
CA SER A 134 1.57 5.92 -2.26
C SER A 134 0.39 5.31 -3.03
N ASN A 135 0.64 4.55 -4.10
CA ASN A 135 -0.42 3.86 -4.84
C ASN A 135 -1.12 2.78 -3.98
N ALA A 136 -0.38 2.07 -3.14
CA ALA A 136 -0.95 1.11 -2.19
C ALA A 136 -1.90 1.83 -1.22
N LEU A 137 -1.51 2.98 -0.68
CA LEU A 137 -2.36 3.77 0.22
C LEU A 137 -3.60 4.33 -0.49
N THR A 138 -3.52 4.68 -1.78
CA THR A 138 -4.74 5.04 -2.53
C THR A 138 -5.69 3.87 -2.76
N GLY A 139 -5.26 2.63 -2.51
CA GLY A 139 -6.05 1.42 -2.78
C GLY A 139 -6.23 1.15 -4.28
N MET A 140 -5.35 1.68 -5.11
CA MET A 140 -5.47 1.60 -6.56
C MET A 140 -4.10 1.77 -7.21
N ILE A 141 -3.71 0.79 -8.02
CA ILE A 141 -2.47 0.86 -8.80
C ILE A 141 -2.82 1.33 -10.22
N PRO A 142 -2.16 2.38 -10.74
CA PRO A 142 -2.38 2.82 -12.11
C PRO A 142 -2.05 1.72 -13.12
N MET A 143 -2.96 1.47 -14.06
CA MET A 143 -2.71 0.68 -15.28
C MET A 143 -2.42 1.65 -16.43
N ASN A 144 -1.20 2.19 -16.43
CA ASN A 144 -0.79 3.21 -17.40
C ASN A 144 -0.28 2.59 -18.71
N GLU A 145 0.02 1.29 -18.70
CA GLU A 145 0.51 0.60 -19.88
C GLU A 145 -0.58 0.55 -20.96
N PRO A 146 -0.21 0.74 -22.23
CA PRO A 146 -1.17 0.68 -23.32
C PRO A 146 -1.57 -0.79 -23.57
N LEU A 147 -2.73 -1.01 -24.21
CA LEU A 147 -3.27 -2.36 -24.42
C LEU A 147 -2.29 -3.27 -25.17
N GLU A 148 -1.51 -2.69 -26.09
CA GLU A 148 -0.50 -3.39 -26.89
C GLU A 148 0.66 -3.96 -26.05
N ALA A 149 0.84 -3.47 -24.81
CA ALA A 149 1.82 -4.01 -23.87
C ALA A 149 1.31 -5.24 -23.11
N VAL A 150 0.03 -5.57 -23.18
CA VAL A 150 -0.55 -6.76 -22.56
C VAL A 150 -0.14 -7.99 -23.37
N GLN A 151 0.64 -8.88 -22.75
CA GLN A 151 1.18 -10.07 -23.42
C GLN A 151 0.27 -11.28 -23.34
N SER A 152 -0.48 -11.40 -22.25
CA SER A 152 -1.41 -12.51 -22.05
C SER A 152 -2.54 -12.12 -21.12
N VAL A 153 -3.66 -12.77 -21.33
CA VAL A 153 -4.85 -12.67 -20.50
C VAL A 153 -5.21 -14.05 -20.01
N HIS A 154 -5.47 -14.17 -18.72
CA HIS A 154 -5.98 -15.40 -18.12
C HIS A 154 -7.33 -15.14 -17.48
N LYS A 155 -8.23 -16.12 -17.50
CA LYS A 155 -9.58 -16.00 -16.94
C LYS A 155 -9.89 -17.17 -16.01
N SER A 156 -10.67 -16.91 -14.97
CA SER A 156 -11.26 -17.94 -14.10
C SER A 156 -12.54 -17.39 -13.50
N GLY A 157 -13.68 -17.96 -13.88
CA GLY A 157 -15.01 -17.42 -13.50
C GLY A 157 -15.17 -15.95 -13.91
N SER A 158 -15.47 -15.09 -12.95
CA SER A 158 -15.60 -13.64 -13.15
C SER A 158 -14.28 -12.87 -13.07
N ARG A 159 -13.13 -13.54 -12.92
CA ARG A 159 -11.83 -12.90 -12.74
C ARG A 159 -10.99 -12.99 -14.00
N VAL A 160 -10.32 -11.88 -14.33
CA VAL A 160 -9.38 -11.76 -15.44
C VAL A 160 -8.05 -11.25 -14.91
N SER A 161 -6.96 -11.92 -15.26
CA SER A 161 -5.60 -11.43 -15.03
C SER A 161 -5.02 -10.90 -16.34
N TYR A 162 -4.56 -9.66 -16.34
CA TYR A 162 -3.83 -9.04 -17.44
C TYR A 162 -2.34 -9.02 -17.12
N SER A 163 -1.53 -9.73 -17.91
CA SER A 163 -0.07 -9.76 -17.77
C SER A 163 0.60 -8.75 -18.69
N VAL A 164 1.34 -7.81 -18.13
CA VAL A 164 2.04 -6.72 -18.84
C VAL A 164 3.53 -6.79 -18.54
N VAL A 165 4.37 -6.73 -19.57
CA VAL A 165 5.83 -6.65 -19.41
C VAL A 165 6.26 -5.19 -19.45
N THR A 166 7.13 -4.85 -18.50
CA THR A 166 7.71 -3.52 -18.30
C THR A 166 9.23 -3.63 -18.38
N PRO A 167 9.97 -2.51 -18.57
CA PRO A 167 11.43 -2.53 -18.54
C PRO A 167 12.01 -3.09 -17.22
N SER A 168 11.28 -2.94 -16.11
CA SER A 168 11.69 -3.39 -14.78
C SER A 168 11.27 -4.83 -14.44
N GLY A 169 10.46 -5.49 -15.27
CA GLY A 169 9.92 -6.82 -14.98
C GLY A 169 8.49 -7.00 -15.47
N LYS A 170 7.63 -7.64 -14.69
CA LYS A 170 6.25 -7.97 -15.08
C LYS A 170 5.26 -7.42 -14.06
N LYS A 171 4.14 -6.88 -14.54
CA LYS A 171 2.96 -6.57 -13.73
C LYS A 171 1.81 -7.47 -14.14
N GLU A 172 1.07 -7.99 -13.18
CA GLU A 172 -0.18 -8.69 -13.41
C GLU A 172 -1.30 -7.98 -12.66
N PHE A 173 -2.38 -7.67 -13.37
CA PHE A 173 -3.55 -6.98 -12.81
C PHE A 173 -4.73 -7.95 -12.76
N LEU A 174 -5.22 -8.24 -11.57
CA LEU A 174 -6.41 -9.05 -11.35
C LEU A 174 -7.64 -8.15 -11.30
N VAL A 175 -8.62 -8.43 -12.16
CA VAL A 175 -9.81 -7.63 -12.37
C VAL A 175 -11.05 -8.51 -12.34
N ASN A 176 -12.11 -8.03 -11.70
CA ASN A 176 -13.42 -8.67 -11.74
C ASN A 176 -14.23 -8.14 -12.94
N GLN A 177 -14.69 -9.02 -13.82
CA GLN A 177 -15.47 -8.68 -15.01
C GLN A 177 -16.84 -8.09 -14.66
N VAL A 178 -17.44 -8.52 -13.55
CA VAL A 178 -18.82 -8.13 -13.17
C VAL A 178 -18.81 -6.77 -12.50
N THR A 179 -17.96 -6.59 -11.48
CA THR A 179 -17.89 -5.33 -10.73
C THR A 179 -16.99 -4.29 -11.39
N ARG A 180 -16.15 -4.71 -12.36
CA ARG A 180 -15.13 -3.88 -13.00
C ARG A 180 -14.10 -3.31 -12.02
N ASN A 181 -13.92 -3.96 -10.87
CA ASN A 181 -12.94 -3.58 -9.86
C ASN A 181 -11.61 -4.30 -10.09
N MET A 182 -10.51 -3.60 -9.84
CA MET A 182 -9.19 -4.22 -9.69
C MET A 182 -9.13 -4.90 -8.32
N GLU A 183 -9.09 -6.22 -8.29
CA GLU A 183 -9.05 -7.04 -7.07
C GLU A 183 -7.63 -7.31 -6.59
N GLY A 184 -6.61 -7.15 -7.44
CA GLY A 184 -5.23 -7.33 -7.01
C GLY A 184 -4.19 -6.98 -8.06
N VAL A 185 -2.95 -6.85 -7.60
CA VAL A 185 -1.78 -6.59 -8.45
C VAL A 185 -0.59 -7.40 -7.98
N MET A 186 0.10 -8.04 -8.91
CA MET A 186 1.35 -8.73 -8.66
C MET A 186 2.46 -8.10 -9.49
N ILE A 187 3.61 -7.84 -8.86
CA ILE A 187 4.78 -7.25 -9.49
C ILE A 187 5.95 -8.20 -9.32
N SER A 188 6.57 -8.56 -10.44
CA SER A 188 7.74 -9.43 -10.50
C SER A 188 8.91 -8.69 -11.14
N ASP A 189 10.13 -9.05 -10.74
CA ASP A 189 11.34 -8.51 -11.36
C ASP A 189 11.55 -9.09 -12.77
N ALA A 190 12.58 -8.61 -13.48
CA ALA A 190 12.95 -9.08 -14.81
C ALA A 190 13.31 -10.58 -14.88
N SER A 191 13.64 -11.21 -13.75
CA SER A 191 13.88 -12.66 -13.65
C SER A 191 12.61 -13.47 -13.37
N GLY A 192 11.45 -12.81 -13.28
CA GLY A 192 10.16 -13.43 -12.97
C GLY A 192 9.94 -13.70 -11.48
N ARG A 193 10.84 -13.25 -10.60
CA ARG A 193 10.65 -13.41 -9.14
C ARG A 193 9.66 -12.39 -8.64
N LYS A 194 8.57 -12.88 -8.04
CA LYS A 194 7.57 -12.06 -7.35
C LYS A 194 8.27 -11.16 -6.31
N GLN A 195 8.05 -9.86 -6.40
CA GLN A 195 8.53 -8.87 -5.44
C GLN A 195 7.41 -8.39 -4.54
N VAL A 196 6.22 -8.20 -5.11
CA VAL A 196 5.06 -7.62 -4.43
C VAL A 196 3.79 -8.29 -4.91
N GLU A 197 2.85 -8.51 -4.01
CA GLU A 197 1.48 -8.92 -4.31
C GLU A 197 0.52 -8.10 -3.42
N MET A 198 -0.49 -7.52 -4.04
CA MET A 198 -1.52 -6.72 -3.40
C MET A 198 -2.89 -7.33 -3.66
N HIS A 199 -3.72 -7.39 -2.63
CA HIS A 199 -5.13 -7.74 -2.74
C HIS A 199 -6.00 -6.59 -2.23
N PHE A 200 -7.06 -6.32 -2.97
CA PHE A 200 -8.01 -5.25 -2.71
C PHE A 200 -9.35 -5.87 -2.36
N ARG A 201 -9.88 -5.54 -1.17
CA ARG A 201 -11.05 -6.20 -0.60
C ARG A 201 -12.01 -5.16 -0.01
N ASN A 202 -13.22 -5.64 0.29
CA ASN A 202 -14.28 -4.86 0.94
C ASN A 202 -14.54 -3.53 0.22
N PHE A 203 -14.91 -3.62 -1.05
CA PHE A 203 -15.13 -2.45 -1.90
C PHE A 203 -16.35 -1.63 -1.44
N SER A 204 -16.25 -0.32 -1.56
CA SER A 204 -17.35 0.61 -1.29
C SER A 204 -17.38 1.73 -2.33
N PRO A 205 -18.58 2.21 -2.70
CA PRO A 205 -18.72 3.23 -3.73
C PRO A 205 -18.26 4.61 -3.24
N HIS A 206 -17.51 5.30 -4.07
CA HIS A 206 -17.12 6.70 -3.89
C HIS A 206 -17.46 7.52 -5.14
N SER A 207 -17.94 8.75 -4.96
CA SER A 207 -18.18 9.67 -6.08
C SER A 207 -16.93 10.49 -6.38
N ILE A 208 -16.30 10.25 -7.53
CA ILE A 208 -15.09 10.95 -7.98
C ILE A 208 -15.40 11.63 -9.31
N LYS A 209 -15.29 12.97 -9.37
CA LYS A 209 -15.52 13.76 -10.61
C LYS A 209 -16.88 13.42 -11.27
N GLY A 210 -17.92 13.19 -10.47
CA GLY A 210 -19.28 12.86 -10.93
C GLY A 210 -19.49 11.40 -11.37
N LYS A 211 -18.51 10.51 -11.11
CA LYS A 211 -18.60 9.08 -11.41
C LYS A 211 -18.54 8.27 -10.13
N SER A 212 -19.37 7.23 -10.04
CA SER A 212 -19.23 6.23 -8.97
C SER A 212 -18.07 5.30 -9.30
N VAL A 213 -17.11 5.21 -8.39
CA VAL A 213 -15.97 4.29 -8.45
C VAL A 213 -15.91 3.54 -7.14
N ASP A 214 -15.87 2.22 -7.21
CA ASP A 214 -15.71 1.37 -6.03
C ASP A 214 -14.23 1.31 -5.64
N LEU A 215 -13.93 1.60 -4.39
CA LEU A 215 -12.58 1.56 -3.85
C LEU A 215 -12.48 0.55 -2.69
N PRO A 216 -11.34 -0.14 -2.52
CA PRO A 216 -11.20 -1.14 -1.47
C PRO A 216 -11.01 -0.49 -0.11
N ASN A 217 -11.77 -0.92 0.90
CA ASN A 217 -11.54 -0.48 2.28
C ASN A 217 -10.46 -1.30 2.97
N GLU A 218 -10.10 -2.46 2.42
CA GLU A 218 -9.05 -3.33 2.94
C GLU A 218 -8.03 -3.63 1.84
N ILE A 219 -6.76 -3.37 2.13
CA ILE A 219 -5.63 -3.56 1.23
C ILE A 219 -4.64 -4.47 1.93
N ASP A 220 -4.43 -5.64 1.36
CA ASP A 220 -3.41 -6.59 1.79
C ASP A 220 -2.19 -6.43 0.89
N LEU A 221 -1.01 -6.26 1.48
CA LEU A 221 0.26 -6.15 0.77
C LEU A 221 1.23 -7.23 1.28
N LEU A 222 1.69 -8.06 0.37
CA LEU A 222 2.75 -9.05 0.54
C LEU A 222 4.00 -8.56 -0.17
N MET A 223 5.12 -8.58 0.54
CA MET A 223 6.42 -8.23 -0.01
C MET A 223 7.39 -9.39 0.18
N PHE A 224 8.05 -9.74 -0.91
CA PHE A 224 8.99 -10.85 -1.00
C PHE A 224 10.40 -10.27 -1.10
N ASN A 225 11.20 -10.41 -0.04
CA ASN A 225 12.56 -9.85 0.01
C ASN A 225 13.60 -10.94 -0.29
N PRO A 226 14.24 -10.95 -1.48
CA PRO A 226 15.25 -11.94 -1.83
C PRO A 226 16.63 -11.69 -1.18
N ARG A 227 16.88 -10.52 -0.56
CA ARG A 227 18.16 -10.24 0.13
C ARG A 227 18.23 -10.85 1.53
N LEU A 228 17.07 -11.24 2.07
CA LEU A 228 16.93 -11.86 3.38
C LEU A 228 16.47 -13.31 3.22
N ASP A 229 17.08 -14.05 2.26
CA ASP A 229 16.89 -15.49 2.11
C ASP A 229 17.24 -16.17 3.45
N GLY A 230 16.17 -16.47 4.21
CA GLY A 230 16.18 -16.97 5.59
C GLY A 230 15.14 -16.34 6.53
N GLY A 231 14.50 -15.22 6.17
CA GLY A 231 13.66 -14.42 7.09
C GLY A 231 12.14 -14.64 7.03
N GLY A 232 11.52 -14.77 5.86
CA GLY A 232 10.06 -14.88 5.72
C GLY A 232 9.39 -13.64 5.11
N ARG A 233 8.09 -13.74 4.79
CA ARG A 233 7.32 -12.69 4.09
C ARG A 233 7.07 -11.48 5.00
N HIS A 234 7.01 -10.30 4.38
CA HIS A 234 6.57 -9.08 5.04
C HIS A 234 5.14 -8.79 4.59
N GLU A 235 4.25 -8.57 5.56
CA GLU A 235 2.83 -8.34 5.35
C GLU A 235 2.47 -6.96 5.91
N LEU A 236 1.70 -6.20 5.14
CA LEU A 236 1.10 -4.95 5.55
C LEU A 236 -0.39 -5.05 5.20
N VAL A 237 -1.26 -4.85 6.18
CA VAL A 237 -2.70 -4.75 5.97
C VAL A 237 -3.13 -3.34 6.33
N ILE A 238 -3.83 -2.67 5.42
CA ILE A 238 -4.39 -1.33 5.64
C ILE A 238 -5.91 -1.48 5.58
N VAL A 239 -6.60 -1.13 6.66
CA VAL A 239 -8.06 -1.08 6.71
C VAL A 239 -8.48 0.35 6.97
N TYR A 240 -9.16 0.97 6.01
CA TYR A 240 -9.70 2.30 6.16
C TYR A 240 -11.00 2.27 6.95
N ASP A 241 -11.08 3.09 8.01
CA ASP A 241 -12.32 3.35 8.74
C ASP A 241 -13.18 4.37 7.98
N GLU A 242 -12.52 5.44 7.54
CA GLU A 242 -13.09 6.47 6.69
C GLU A 242 -12.02 7.12 5.82
N ARG A 243 -12.41 7.58 4.63
CA ARG A 243 -11.54 8.36 3.75
C ARG A 243 -12.32 9.28 2.84
N THR A 244 -11.73 10.43 2.57
CA THR A 244 -12.13 11.38 1.55
C THR A 244 -11.17 11.29 0.38
N ILE A 245 -11.72 11.13 -0.82
CA ILE A 245 -10.95 11.01 -2.07
C ILE A 245 -10.96 12.38 -2.77
N ASN A 246 -9.81 12.81 -3.24
CA ASN A 246 -9.59 14.10 -3.90
C ASN A 246 -10.18 15.31 -3.12
N PRO A 247 -9.87 15.49 -1.82
CA PRO A 247 -10.37 16.63 -1.07
C PRO A 247 -9.92 17.96 -1.69
N GLU A 248 -10.86 18.87 -1.94
CA GLU A 248 -10.62 20.15 -2.65
C GLU A 248 -9.56 21.03 -1.97
N ASN A 249 -9.43 20.92 -0.65
CA ASN A 249 -8.58 21.78 0.18
C ASN A 249 -7.55 20.99 0.99
N LEU A 250 -7.02 19.89 0.45
CA LEU A 250 -5.97 19.14 1.12
C LEU A 250 -4.73 20.01 1.32
N ARG A 251 -4.32 20.22 2.57
CA ARG A 251 -3.10 20.93 2.92
C ARG A 251 -2.28 20.12 3.90
N ILE A 252 -1.27 19.43 3.36
CA ILE A 252 -0.33 18.67 4.18
C ILE A 252 0.67 19.63 4.80
N GLN A 253 0.56 19.83 6.12
CA GLN A 253 1.49 20.67 6.88
C GLN A 253 2.40 19.79 7.73
N TYR A 254 3.70 19.82 7.46
CA TYR A 254 4.70 19.20 8.32
C TYR A 254 5.55 20.28 9.00
N ARG A 255 5.77 20.12 10.31
CA ARG A 255 6.64 21.00 11.08
C ARG A 255 7.76 20.16 11.66
N THR A 256 9.00 20.47 11.27
CA THR A 256 10.17 19.82 11.84
C THR A 256 10.19 20.01 13.36
N PRO A 257 10.31 18.93 14.14
CA PRO A 257 10.32 19.02 15.59
C PRO A 257 11.53 19.82 16.10
N GLN A 258 11.29 20.69 17.07
CA GLN A 258 12.36 21.46 17.71
C GLN A 258 13.10 20.57 18.72
N LYS A 259 14.43 20.66 18.76
CA LYS A 259 15.30 19.94 19.71
C LYS A 259 15.29 18.41 19.59
N ALA A 260 14.70 17.85 18.54
CA ALA A 260 14.80 16.41 18.28
C ALA A 260 16.23 16.04 17.90
N ARG A 261 16.69 14.87 18.38
CA ARG A 261 17.99 14.33 17.95
C ARG A 261 17.86 13.84 16.52
N VAL A 262 18.67 14.37 15.60
CA VAL A 262 18.61 14.03 14.17
C VAL A 262 19.49 12.82 13.87
N ILE A 263 18.98 11.89 13.07
CA ILE A 263 19.69 10.70 12.59
C ILE A 263 19.52 10.58 11.09
N GLU A 264 20.64 10.53 10.37
CA GLU A 264 20.67 10.39 8.91
C GLU A 264 20.56 8.92 8.51
N LEU A 265 19.43 8.53 7.93
CA LEU A 265 19.14 7.15 7.52
C LEU A 265 20.07 6.65 6.41
N ASP A 266 20.50 7.55 5.54
CA ASP A 266 21.41 7.22 4.43
C ASP A 266 22.79 6.75 4.92
N ARG A 267 23.17 7.08 6.16
CA ARG A 267 24.44 6.70 6.78
C ARG A 267 24.33 5.53 7.75
N VAL A 268 23.11 5.13 8.10
CA VAL A 268 22.87 4.06 9.07
C VAL A 268 22.46 2.79 8.33
N GLY A 269 23.27 1.74 8.44
CA GLY A 269 22.98 0.44 7.81
C GLY A 269 21.77 -0.24 8.45
N ILE A 270 21.73 -0.33 9.78
CA ILE A 270 20.65 -0.93 10.57
C ILE A 270 20.36 0.01 11.73
N LEU A 271 19.07 0.33 11.97
CA LEU A 271 18.69 1.16 13.11
C LEU A 271 18.74 0.31 14.38
N PRO A 272 19.53 0.69 15.41
CA PRO A 272 19.82 -0.20 16.54
C PRO A 272 18.63 -0.45 17.51
N TRP A 273 17.50 0.22 17.30
CA TRP A 273 16.26 0.06 18.08
C TRP A 273 15.08 -0.47 17.25
N MET A 274 15.34 -0.95 16.02
CA MET A 274 14.38 -1.70 15.19
C MET A 274 14.94 -3.06 14.78
#